data_AF-A0AAV9KRN3-F1
#
_entry.id   AF-A0AAV9KRN3-F1
#
_cell.length_a   1.000
_cell.length_b   1.000
_cell.length_c   1.000
_cell.angle_alpha   90.00
_cell.angle_beta   90.00
_cell.angle_gamma   90.00
#
_symmetry.space_group_name_H-M   'P 1'
#
loop_
_entity.id
_entity.type
_entity.pdbx_description
1 polymer ?
#
loop_
_entity_poly.entity_id
_entity_poly.type
_entity_poly.pdbx_seq_one_letter_code
_entity_poly.pdbx_strand_id
1 'polypeptide(L)'
;MIIEDECDPNAPIQDAVEAPTPTTEMVVDENLRARPKPWGQSSTLLLKDLQSKTKYLVTFTVCIKQKHNIDAAVKKFSDDFTILFHYDGKTTEWDEFEWSKKAIHVSVQKQTKWWYAKRFLHPDIVAPYDYIFIWDEDLGVEHFDAKEYIKLVKKHGLEISQPGLDPRRETTWQMTKRRTTEEKPGWCADPHLPPCAAFVEIMAPVFFRDAWRCVLYMIQSDLVHGWGLDFALRKCVDPAHKKIGVVRDRCRKEWTMFQTRVANAEKAYFKSIGVDPSNLTSH
;
A
#
# COMPACT_ATOMS: atom_id res chain seq x y z
N MET A 1 12.49 10.74 -0.08
CA MET A 1 11.95 11.43 -1.26
C MET A 1 10.54 11.84 -0.95
N ILE A 2 10.20 13.11 -1.14
CA ILE A 2 8.80 13.49 -1.29
C ILE A 2 8.51 13.26 -2.77
N ILE A 3 7.57 12.37 -3.08
CA ILE A 3 7.15 12.16 -4.45
C ILE A 3 6.16 13.27 -4.81
N GLU A 4 6.64 14.22 -5.62
CA GLU A 4 5.83 15.20 -6.33
C GLU A 4 6.15 14.98 -7.81
N ASP A 5 5.28 14.30 -8.54
CA ASP A 5 5.49 14.06 -9.98
C ASP A 5 4.55 14.96 -10.77
N GLU A 6 5.08 15.65 -11.78
CA GLU A 6 4.26 16.28 -12.82
C GLU A 6 3.62 15.15 -13.65
N CYS A 7 2.28 15.12 -13.70
CA CYS A 7 1.56 14.06 -14.41
C CYS A 7 1.94 14.03 -15.91
N ASP A 8 2.37 12.87 -16.41
CA ASP A 8 2.53 12.62 -17.85
C ASP A 8 1.13 12.60 -18.52
N PRO A 9 0.82 13.56 -19.40
CA PRO A 9 -0.50 13.70 -20.01
C PRO A 9 -0.81 12.67 -21.11
N ASN A 10 0.15 11.80 -21.49
CA ASN A 10 0.04 10.92 -22.66
C ASN A 10 -0.01 9.41 -22.35
N ALA A 11 -0.29 9.01 -21.10
CA ALA A 11 -0.46 7.59 -20.78
C ALA A 11 -1.71 7.00 -21.48
N PRO A 12 -1.58 5.97 -22.33
CA PRO A 12 -2.71 5.44 -23.07
C PRO A 12 -3.69 4.69 -22.16
N ILE A 13 -4.98 4.92 -22.38
CA ILE A 13 -6.10 4.20 -21.75
C ILE A 13 -6.20 2.83 -22.44
N GLN A 14 -6.08 1.75 -21.67
CA GLN A 14 -6.40 0.40 -22.15
C GLN A 14 -7.85 0.08 -21.77
N ASP A 15 -8.70 -0.07 -22.76
CA ASP A 15 -10.08 -0.55 -22.60
C ASP A 15 -10.07 -2.04 -22.25
N ALA A 16 -10.93 -2.42 -21.30
CA ALA A 16 -11.10 -3.79 -20.86
C ALA A 16 -11.89 -4.58 -21.91
N VAL A 17 -11.27 -5.61 -22.48
CA VAL A 17 -11.95 -6.64 -23.27
C VAL A 17 -12.42 -7.75 -22.33
N GLU A 18 -13.68 -8.14 -22.49
CA GLU A 18 -14.36 -9.20 -21.73
C GLU A 18 -14.05 -10.59 -22.31
N ALA A 19 -13.71 -11.58 -21.47
CA ALA A 19 -13.94 -13.04 -21.60
C ALA A 19 -12.95 -13.86 -20.72
N PRO A 20 -13.15 -15.18 -20.50
CA PRO A 20 -14.38 -15.93 -20.24
C PRO A 20 -14.30 -16.68 -18.88
N THR A 21 -15.43 -17.23 -18.43
CA THR A 21 -15.52 -18.17 -17.29
C THR A 21 -14.85 -19.51 -17.61
N PRO A 22 -14.02 -20.08 -16.70
CA PRO A 22 -13.67 -21.49 -16.73
C PRO A 22 -14.40 -22.29 -15.64
N THR A 23 -15.14 -23.28 -16.09
CA THR A 23 -15.65 -24.44 -15.33
C THR A 23 -14.55 -25.50 -15.14
N THR A 24 -14.45 -26.03 -13.91
CA THR A 24 -14.02 -27.41 -13.54
C THR A 24 -12.50 -27.70 -13.73
N GLU A 25 -11.72 -28.39 -12.88
CA GLU A 25 -11.94 -29.45 -11.88
C GLU A 25 -10.71 -29.48 -10.93
N MET A 26 -10.90 -29.85 -9.66
CA MET A 26 -9.80 -30.12 -8.72
C MET A 26 -9.18 -31.49 -9.01
N VAL A 27 -7.86 -31.54 -9.26
CA VAL A 27 -7.08 -32.78 -9.18
C VAL A 27 -6.08 -32.63 -8.04
N VAL A 28 -6.26 -33.45 -7.01
CA VAL A 28 -5.29 -33.69 -5.94
C VAL A 28 -4.25 -34.66 -6.49
N ASP A 29 -2.98 -34.25 -6.58
CA ASP A 29 -1.88 -35.17 -6.87
C ASP A 29 -0.98 -35.31 -5.63
N GLU A 30 -0.77 -36.57 -5.25
CA GLU A 30 -0.34 -37.06 -3.94
C GLU A 30 1.14 -37.48 -3.93
N ASN A 31 2.02 -36.79 -4.64
CA ASN A 31 3.44 -37.15 -4.69
C ASN A 31 4.40 -35.96 -4.58
N LEU A 32 4.59 -35.47 -3.35
CA LEU A 32 5.78 -34.69 -2.99
C LEU A 32 7.04 -35.56 -3.12
N ARG A 33 7.79 -35.39 -4.20
CA ARG A 33 9.24 -35.56 -4.21
C ARG A 33 9.89 -34.32 -4.79
N ALA A 34 10.38 -33.47 -3.91
CA ALA A 34 11.25 -32.37 -4.30
C ALA A 34 12.50 -32.92 -5.01
N ARG A 35 12.68 -32.55 -6.28
CA ARG A 35 13.99 -32.60 -6.95
C ARG A 35 14.38 -31.18 -7.36
N PRO A 36 15.65 -30.78 -7.19
CA PRO A 36 16.11 -29.49 -7.70
C PRO A 36 16.09 -29.53 -9.24
N LYS A 37 15.41 -28.58 -9.89
CA LYS A 37 15.48 -28.44 -11.36
C LYS A 37 16.74 -27.65 -11.74
N PRO A 38 17.50 -28.07 -12.78
CA PRO A 38 18.60 -27.29 -13.33
C PRO A 38 18.09 -26.03 -14.03
N TRP A 39 18.92 -25.00 -14.03
CA TRP A 39 18.64 -23.71 -14.64
C TRP A 39 18.40 -23.82 -16.15
N GLY A 40 17.31 -23.20 -16.61
CA GLY A 40 17.06 -22.93 -18.03
C GLY A 40 16.01 -23.83 -18.68
N GLN A 41 14.72 -23.58 -18.42
CA GLN A 41 13.64 -23.83 -19.38
C GLN A 41 12.41 -22.96 -19.07
N SER A 42 12.13 -22.05 -20.02
CA SER A 42 10.96 -21.19 -20.23
C SER A 42 10.23 -20.61 -19.00
N SER A 43 10.84 -19.60 -18.38
CA SER A 43 10.20 -18.67 -17.43
C SER A 43 9.11 -17.79 -18.06
N THR A 44 9.00 -17.77 -19.39
CA THR A 44 8.22 -16.77 -20.14
C THR A 44 6.72 -17.04 -20.12
N LEU A 45 6.28 -18.29 -19.90
CA LEU A 45 4.86 -18.64 -19.77
C LEU A 45 4.34 -18.44 -18.32
N LEU A 46 5.12 -18.84 -17.31
CA LEU A 46 4.79 -18.59 -15.89
C LEU A 46 4.80 -17.10 -15.52
N LEU A 47 5.70 -16.30 -16.11
CA LEU A 47 5.75 -14.86 -15.86
C LEU A 47 4.56 -14.09 -16.43
N LYS A 48 3.96 -14.57 -17.53
CA LYS A 48 2.77 -13.92 -18.14
C LYS A 48 1.50 -14.12 -17.32
N ASP A 49 1.35 -15.26 -16.64
CA ASP A 49 0.21 -15.50 -15.76
C ASP A 49 0.38 -14.84 -14.37
N LEU A 50 1.63 -14.63 -13.92
CA LEU A 50 1.96 -13.85 -12.73
C LEU A 50 1.87 -12.32 -12.95
N GLN A 51 1.78 -11.85 -14.19
CA GLN A 51 1.65 -10.44 -14.53
C GLN A 51 0.27 -9.83 -14.18
N SER A 52 -0.71 -10.63 -13.73
CA SER A 52 -2.13 -10.22 -13.72
C SER A 52 -2.70 -9.67 -12.40
N LYS A 53 -2.03 -9.73 -11.25
CA LYS A 53 -2.49 -9.00 -10.04
C LYS A 53 -1.34 -8.77 -9.06
N THR A 54 -1.05 -7.51 -8.74
CA THR A 54 -0.13 -7.21 -7.64
C THR A 54 -0.75 -7.72 -6.36
N LYS A 55 -0.08 -8.64 -5.65
CA LYS A 55 -0.56 -9.14 -4.36
C LYS A 55 0.06 -8.31 -3.26
N TYR A 56 -0.75 -7.73 -2.41
CA TYR A 56 -0.27 -7.12 -1.18
C TYR A 56 -0.94 -7.76 0.03
N LEU A 57 -0.20 -7.78 1.13
CA LEU A 57 -0.63 -8.25 2.43
C LEU A 57 -0.99 -7.03 3.27
N VAL A 58 -2.19 -7.00 3.84
CA VAL A 58 -2.59 -5.98 4.79
C VAL A 58 -2.69 -6.54 6.18
N THR A 59 -2.04 -5.88 7.13
CA THR A 59 -2.05 -6.29 8.53
C THR A 59 -2.45 -5.14 9.43
N PHE A 60 -3.25 -5.46 10.43
CA PHE A 60 -3.69 -4.53 11.46
C PHE A 60 -3.51 -5.15 12.83
N THR A 61 -3.10 -4.35 13.81
CA THR A 61 -3.15 -4.74 15.23
C THR A 61 -4.38 -4.13 15.86
N VAL A 62 -5.35 -4.97 16.19
CA VAL A 62 -6.76 -4.58 16.32
C VAL A 62 -7.37 -4.90 17.68
N CYS A 63 -8.36 -4.10 18.03
CA CYS A 63 -9.36 -4.38 19.05
C CYS A 63 -10.78 -4.20 18.50
N ILE A 64 -11.74 -4.79 19.22
CA ILE A 64 -13.15 -4.75 18.84
C ILE A 64 -13.72 -3.33 18.77
N LYS A 65 -13.15 -2.38 19.52
CA LYS A 65 -13.61 -0.98 19.54
C LYS A 65 -13.36 -0.25 18.22
N GLN A 66 -12.38 -0.70 17.42
CA GLN A 66 -12.02 -0.10 16.13
C GLN A 66 -12.48 -0.92 14.92
N LYS A 67 -13.28 -1.98 15.13
CA LYS A 67 -13.67 -2.93 14.07
C LYS A 67 -14.27 -2.27 12.82
N HIS A 68 -15.09 -1.22 13.00
CA HIS A 68 -15.70 -0.49 11.88
C HIS A 68 -14.68 0.36 11.10
N ASN A 69 -13.65 0.88 11.78
CA ASN A 69 -12.56 1.58 11.10
C ASN A 69 -11.72 0.59 10.27
N ILE A 70 -11.45 -0.59 10.82
CA ILE A 70 -10.78 -1.67 10.09
C ILE A 70 -11.61 -2.16 8.90
N ASP A 71 -12.93 -2.31 9.05
CA ASP A 71 -13.82 -2.63 7.93
C ASP A 71 -13.75 -1.57 6.82
N ALA A 72 -13.78 -0.28 7.18
CA ALA A 72 -13.60 0.81 6.22
C ALA A 72 -12.22 0.76 5.53
N ALA A 73 -11.17 0.37 6.26
CA ALA A 73 -9.81 0.24 5.73
C ALA A 73 -9.68 -0.95 4.78
N VAL A 74 -10.11 -2.15 5.18
CA VAL A 74 -10.05 -3.38 4.36
C VAL A 74 -10.80 -3.20 3.05
N LYS A 75 -11.94 -2.50 3.06
CA LYS A 75 -12.72 -2.19 1.84
C LYS A 75 -11.99 -1.30 0.83
N LYS A 76 -10.87 -0.66 1.20
CA LYS A 76 -10.03 0.10 0.25
C LYS A 76 -9.11 -0.78 -0.58
N PHE A 77 -9.03 -2.06 -0.24
CA PHE A 77 -8.18 -3.07 -0.85
C PHE A 77 -9.08 -4.06 -1.63
N SER A 78 -8.70 -4.41 -2.87
CA SER A 78 -9.49 -5.27 -3.77
C SER A 78 -8.93 -6.70 -3.85
N ASP A 79 -9.63 -7.66 -3.24
CA ASP A 79 -9.30 -9.10 -3.19
C ASP A 79 -7.94 -9.43 -2.54
N ASP A 80 -7.58 -8.69 -1.50
CA ASP A 80 -6.29 -8.83 -0.84
C ASP A 80 -6.35 -9.62 0.45
N PHE A 81 -5.21 -10.22 0.78
CA PHE A 81 -5.09 -11.04 1.97
C PHE A 81 -4.91 -10.17 3.21
N THR A 82 -5.70 -10.44 4.25
CA THR A 82 -5.69 -9.68 5.50
C THR A 82 -5.30 -10.57 6.67
N ILE A 83 -4.39 -10.08 7.53
CA ILE A 83 -4.08 -10.69 8.82
C ILE A 83 -4.44 -9.69 9.93
N LEU A 84 -5.27 -10.13 10.87
CA LEU A 84 -5.67 -9.35 12.03
C LEU A 84 -4.96 -9.88 13.29
N PHE A 85 -4.23 -8.98 13.96
CA PHE A 85 -3.53 -9.26 15.21
C PHE A 85 -4.34 -8.74 16.41
N HIS A 86 -5.04 -9.62 17.11
CA HIS A 86 -6.00 -9.28 18.16
C HIS A 86 -5.33 -9.19 19.53
N TYR A 87 -5.02 -7.97 19.95
CA TYR A 87 -4.40 -7.75 21.27
C TYR A 87 -5.41 -7.75 22.43
N ASP A 88 -6.72 -7.70 22.12
CA ASP A 88 -7.82 -7.75 23.08
C ASP A 88 -8.40 -9.15 23.30
N GLY A 89 -7.95 -10.14 22.52
CA GLY A 89 -8.41 -11.52 22.63
C GLY A 89 -9.69 -11.84 21.86
N LYS A 90 -10.30 -10.88 21.15
CA LYS A 90 -11.66 -11.01 20.60
C LYS A 90 -11.65 -11.28 19.10
N THR A 91 -11.96 -12.50 18.72
CA THR A 91 -11.94 -12.92 17.30
C THR A 91 -13.33 -13.19 16.73
N THR A 92 -14.21 -13.82 17.50
CA THR A 92 -15.56 -14.22 17.07
C THR A 92 -16.47 -13.05 16.71
N GLU A 93 -16.33 -11.92 17.39
CA GLU A 93 -17.17 -10.74 17.14
C GLU A 93 -16.89 -10.08 15.78
N TRP A 94 -15.82 -10.49 15.08
CA TRP A 94 -15.49 -10.05 13.73
C TRP A 94 -16.22 -10.84 12.63
N ASP A 95 -16.84 -11.98 12.98
CA ASP A 95 -17.60 -12.82 12.03
C ASP A 95 -18.80 -12.11 11.42
N GLU A 96 -19.18 -10.93 11.93
CA GLU A 96 -20.17 -10.05 11.31
C GLU A 96 -19.74 -9.55 9.92
N PHE A 97 -18.43 -9.52 9.64
CA PHE A 97 -17.90 -9.11 8.35
C PHE A 97 -17.53 -10.34 7.51
N GLU A 98 -18.16 -10.48 6.34
CA GLU A 98 -17.90 -11.63 5.44
C GLU A 98 -16.44 -11.71 4.97
N TRP A 99 -15.75 -10.57 4.82
CA TRP A 99 -14.32 -10.57 4.50
C TRP A 99 -13.47 -11.10 5.66
N SER A 100 -13.91 -10.91 6.91
CA SER A 100 -13.16 -11.33 8.09
C SER A 100 -13.10 -12.85 8.20
N LYS A 101 -14.15 -13.56 7.79
CA LYS A 101 -14.16 -15.03 7.73
C LYS A 101 -13.08 -15.62 6.82
N LYS A 102 -12.56 -14.82 5.88
CA LYS A 102 -11.47 -15.18 4.96
C LYS A 102 -10.10 -14.68 5.44
N ALA A 103 -10.06 -13.83 6.47
CA ALA A 103 -8.84 -13.29 7.02
C ALA A 103 -8.19 -14.30 7.98
N ILE A 104 -6.87 -14.17 8.21
CA ILE A 104 -6.21 -14.88 9.31
C ILE A 104 -6.34 -14.05 10.58
N HIS A 105 -6.84 -14.67 11.64
CA HIS A 105 -6.91 -14.09 12.97
C HIS A 105 -5.82 -14.70 13.84
N VAL A 106 -4.94 -13.86 14.39
CA VAL A 106 -3.95 -14.26 15.40
C VAL A 106 -4.25 -13.50 16.68
N SER A 107 -4.40 -14.21 17.80
CA SER A 107 -4.87 -13.62 19.06
C SER A 107 -3.92 -13.97 20.21
N VAL A 108 -3.24 -12.95 20.72
CA VAL A 108 -2.36 -12.99 21.90
C VAL A 108 -2.58 -11.70 22.70
N GLN A 109 -3.14 -11.84 23.89
CA GLN A 109 -3.55 -10.67 24.67
C GLN A 109 -2.36 -9.80 25.07
N LYS A 110 -2.60 -8.48 25.09
CA LYS A 110 -1.66 -7.45 25.61
C LYS A 110 -0.30 -7.43 24.90
N GLN A 111 -0.26 -7.78 23.62
CA GLN A 111 0.93 -7.68 22.78
C GLN A 111 0.86 -6.47 21.85
N THR A 112 2.01 -5.99 21.43
CA THR A 112 2.13 -4.78 20.58
C THR A 112 2.28 -5.13 19.10
N LYS A 113 2.02 -4.14 18.24
CA LYS A 113 2.07 -4.31 16.77
C LYS A 113 3.37 -4.95 16.28
N TRP A 114 4.50 -4.47 16.78
CA TRP A 114 5.81 -4.95 16.36
C TRP A 114 6.17 -6.32 16.97
N TRP A 115 5.62 -6.66 18.15
CA TRP A 115 5.72 -8.00 18.71
C TRP A 115 5.06 -9.04 17.80
N TYR A 116 3.88 -8.72 17.26
CA TYR A 116 3.17 -9.54 16.28
C TYR A 116 3.92 -9.62 14.96
N ALA A 117 4.27 -8.46 14.39
CA ALA A 117 4.97 -8.40 13.11
C ALA A 117 6.26 -9.24 13.13
N LYS A 118 7.04 -9.15 14.22
CA LYS A 118 8.27 -9.94 14.39
C LYS A 118 8.05 -11.45 14.32
N ARG A 119 6.90 -11.94 14.81
CA ARG A 119 6.62 -13.38 14.97
C ARG A 119 5.84 -13.98 13.82
N PHE A 120 4.94 -13.21 13.21
CA PHE A 120 3.97 -13.72 12.24
C PHE A 120 4.20 -13.23 10.82
N LEU A 121 5.11 -12.27 10.60
CA LEU A 121 5.47 -11.77 9.27
C LEU A 121 6.90 -12.18 8.89
N HIS A 122 7.25 -13.45 9.09
CA HIS A 122 8.54 -13.98 8.61
C HIS A 122 8.66 -13.81 7.09
N PRO A 123 9.87 -13.62 6.50
CA PRO A 123 10.03 -13.38 5.07
C PRO A 123 9.42 -14.47 4.21
N ASP A 124 9.43 -15.71 4.68
CA ASP A 124 8.85 -16.85 3.97
C ASP A 124 7.31 -16.85 3.98
N ILE A 125 6.70 -16.28 5.02
CA ILE A 125 5.23 -16.12 5.12
C ILE A 125 4.77 -15.03 4.15
N VAL A 126 5.54 -13.94 4.05
CA VAL A 126 5.17 -12.77 3.23
C VAL A 126 5.72 -12.83 1.80
N ALA A 127 6.55 -13.81 1.46
CA ALA A 127 7.15 -13.98 0.14
C ALA A 127 6.16 -13.91 -1.05
N PRO A 128 4.92 -14.42 -0.95
CA PRO A 128 3.94 -14.34 -2.03
C PRO A 128 3.43 -12.92 -2.34
N TYR A 129 3.72 -11.94 -1.48
CA TYR A 129 3.24 -10.57 -1.60
C TYR A 129 4.39 -9.63 -2.00
N ASP A 130 4.08 -8.65 -2.84
CA ASP A 130 5.05 -7.61 -3.23
C ASP A 130 5.17 -6.55 -2.12
N TYR A 131 4.04 -6.15 -1.55
CA TYR A 131 3.96 -5.10 -0.53
C TYR A 131 3.24 -5.58 0.72
N ILE A 132 3.72 -5.12 1.86
CA ILE A 132 3.27 -5.50 3.19
C ILE A 132 2.87 -4.22 3.93
N PHE A 133 1.58 -4.05 4.17
CA PHE A 133 1.01 -2.94 4.93
C PHE A 133 0.92 -3.33 6.41
N ILE A 134 1.51 -2.53 7.29
CA ILE A 134 1.52 -2.78 8.75
C ILE A 134 0.96 -1.56 9.47
N TRP A 135 -0.38 -1.45 9.49
CA TRP A 135 -1.07 -0.23 9.85
C TRP A 135 -1.65 -0.27 11.26
N ASP A 136 -1.70 0.91 11.89
CA ASP A 136 -2.48 1.13 13.10
C ASP A 136 -3.98 1.08 12.80
N GLU A 137 -4.77 0.73 13.80
CA GLU A 137 -6.21 0.49 13.66
C GLU A 137 -7.08 1.75 13.64
N ASP A 138 -6.50 2.93 13.93
CA ASP A 138 -7.19 4.21 14.11
C ASP A 138 -6.89 5.22 12.98
N LEU A 139 -6.34 4.73 11.86
CA LEU A 139 -6.07 5.53 10.67
C LEU A 139 -7.37 5.85 9.92
N GLY A 140 -7.54 7.13 9.57
CA GLY A 140 -8.60 7.57 8.66
C GLY A 140 -8.24 7.22 7.21
N VAL A 141 -9.18 6.60 6.50
CA VAL A 141 -8.98 6.04 5.15
C VAL A 141 -9.91 6.65 4.10
N GLU A 142 -10.65 7.70 4.44
CA GLU A 142 -11.69 8.32 3.61
C GLU A 142 -11.16 8.67 2.22
N HIS A 143 -9.91 9.09 2.17
CA HIS A 143 -9.27 9.56 0.96
C HIS A 143 -8.13 8.68 0.46
N PHE A 144 -7.97 7.49 1.03
CA PHE A 144 -6.99 6.51 0.58
C PHE A 144 -7.55 5.66 -0.56
N ASP A 145 -6.65 5.28 -1.48
CA ASP A 145 -6.92 4.38 -2.60
C ASP A 145 -5.70 3.48 -2.79
N ALA A 146 -5.87 2.19 -2.53
CA ALA A 146 -4.77 1.24 -2.54
C ALA A 146 -4.17 1.05 -3.94
N LYS A 147 -5.01 1.05 -4.97
CA LYS A 147 -4.58 0.79 -6.35
C LYS A 147 -3.72 1.94 -6.86
N GLU A 148 -4.19 3.18 -6.69
CA GLU A 148 -3.42 4.36 -7.08
C GLU A 148 -2.16 4.53 -6.21
N TYR A 149 -2.24 4.22 -4.92
CA TYR A 149 -1.08 4.24 -4.04
C TYR A 149 0.02 3.29 -4.52
N ILE A 150 -0.31 2.02 -4.75
CA ILE A 150 0.66 1.01 -5.21
C ILE A 150 1.23 1.36 -6.58
N LYS A 151 0.40 1.90 -7.49
CA LYS A 151 0.86 2.39 -8.80
C LYS A 151 1.98 3.42 -8.66
N LEU A 152 1.82 4.40 -7.76
CA LEU A 152 2.83 5.41 -7.50
C LEU A 152 4.08 4.83 -6.82
N VAL A 153 3.90 3.97 -5.80
CA VAL A 153 5.01 3.28 -5.13
C VAL A 153 5.87 2.51 -6.13
N LYS A 154 5.23 1.76 -7.06
CA LYS A 154 5.92 1.05 -8.15
C LYS A 154 6.61 2.02 -9.11
N LYS A 155 5.91 3.05 -9.58
CA LYS A 155 6.45 4.04 -10.53
C LYS A 155 7.74 4.68 -10.03
N HIS A 156 7.80 4.99 -8.73
CA HIS A 156 8.94 5.67 -8.13
C HIS A 156 9.95 4.72 -7.46
N GLY A 157 9.75 3.40 -7.57
CA GLY A 157 10.66 2.42 -7.00
C GLY A 157 10.80 2.54 -5.47
N LEU A 158 9.71 2.90 -4.79
CA LEU A 158 9.72 3.02 -3.33
C LEU A 158 9.71 1.63 -2.68
N GLU A 159 10.71 1.36 -1.85
CA GLU A 159 10.86 0.11 -1.12
C GLU A 159 10.31 0.21 0.31
N ILE A 160 10.28 1.41 0.88
CA ILE A 160 9.59 1.71 2.15
C ILE A 160 8.78 2.97 1.95
N SER A 161 7.48 2.92 2.21
CA SER A 161 6.60 4.05 1.93
C SER A 161 5.48 4.16 2.94
N GLN A 162 4.77 5.28 2.89
CA GLN A 162 3.49 5.43 3.58
C GLN A 162 2.56 6.34 2.77
N PRO A 163 1.24 6.22 2.93
CA PRO A 163 0.32 7.26 2.48
C PRO A 163 0.51 8.55 3.27
N GLY A 164 0.25 9.70 2.65
CA GLY A 164 0.24 10.98 3.33
C GLY A 164 -0.91 11.09 4.34
N LEU A 165 -0.60 11.56 5.55
CA LEU A 165 -1.56 11.73 6.65
C LEU A 165 -2.43 12.99 6.50
N ASP A 166 -3.61 13.02 7.16
CA ASP A 166 -4.50 14.19 7.12
C ASP A 166 -3.74 15.45 7.59
N PRO A 167 -3.63 16.50 6.76
CA PRO A 167 -2.88 17.70 7.10
C PRO A 167 -3.45 18.47 8.30
N ARG A 168 -4.72 18.25 8.65
CA ARG A 168 -5.42 18.89 9.78
C ARG A 168 -5.08 18.23 11.12
N ARG A 169 -4.58 17.00 11.12
CA ARG A 169 -4.11 16.36 12.34
C ARG A 169 -2.72 16.90 12.70
N GLU A 170 -2.50 17.10 13.99
CA GLU A 170 -1.16 17.35 14.49
C GLU A 170 -0.33 16.07 14.32
N THR A 171 0.80 16.22 13.64
CA THR A 171 1.79 15.15 13.45
C THR A 171 3.15 15.67 13.89
N THR A 172 4.00 14.77 14.37
CA THR A 172 5.36 15.12 14.80
C THR A 172 6.16 15.71 13.64
N TRP A 173 6.13 15.02 12.50
CA TRP A 173 6.84 15.41 11.28
C TRP A 173 5.86 15.96 10.26
N GLN A 174 6.16 17.13 9.68
CA GLN A 174 5.29 17.72 8.67
C GLN A 174 5.36 16.96 7.34
N MET A 175 6.50 16.35 7.01
CA MET A 175 6.73 15.69 5.72
C MET A 175 5.81 14.49 5.49
N THR A 176 5.28 13.90 6.57
CA THR A 176 4.35 12.77 6.56
C THR A 176 2.94 13.16 6.17
N LYS A 177 2.64 14.48 6.16
CA LYS A 177 1.35 15.00 5.74
C LYS A 177 1.16 14.89 4.24
N ARG A 178 -0.11 14.78 3.87
CA ARG A 178 -0.61 14.63 2.49
C ARG A 178 -0.48 15.91 1.65
N ARG A 179 -0.32 17.08 2.30
CA ARG A 179 -0.06 18.38 1.65
C ARG A 179 1.42 18.74 1.78
N THR A 180 1.94 19.51 0.82
CA THR A 180 3.28 20.09 0.94
C THR A 180 3.35 21.03 2.13
N THR A 181 4.29 20.74 2.99
CA THR A 181 4.55 21.44 4.25
C THR A 181 6.06 21.51 4.41
N GLU A 182 6.53 22.64 4.90
CA GLU A 182 7.92 22.78 5.35
C GLU A 182 8.03 22.25 6.77
N GLU A 183 9.15 21.59 7.06
CA GLU A 183 9.47 21.23 8.43
C GLU A 183 9.74 22.45 9.29
N LYS A 184 9.59 22.29 10.61
CA LYS A 184 9.85 23.38 11.56
C LYS A 184 11.31 23.85 11.44
N PRO A 185 11.60 25.16 11.57
CA PRO A 185 12.97 25.66 11.54
C PRO A 185 13.87 24.93 12.53
N GLY A 186 15.05 24.48 12.08
CA GLY A 186 16.04 23.77 12.91
C GLY A 186 15.79 22.27 13.10
N TRP A 187 14.71 21.70 12.54
CA TRP A 187 14.42 20.26 12.65
C TRP A 187 15.16 19.42 11.60
N CYS A 188 15.67 20.07 10.54
CA CYS A 188 16.41 19.44 9.46
C CYS A 188 17.88 19.84 9.48
N ALA A 189 18.74 18.93 9.95
CA ALA A 189 20.20 19.09 9.84
C ALA A 189 20.71 18.77 8.43
N ASP A 190 20.09 17.79 7.76
CA ASP A 190 20.44 17.36 6.40
C ASP A 190 19.16 17.02 5.61
N PRO A 191 18.94 17.62 4.41
CA PRO A 191 17.75 17.37 3.60
C PRO A 191 17.68 15.94 3.01
N HIS A 192 18.74 15.15 3.07
CA HIS A 192 18.80 13.76 2.60
C HIS A 192 18.67 12.73 3.72
N LEU A 193 18.65 13.16 4.98
CA LEU A 193 18.54 12.26 6.13
C LEU A 193 17.18 12.40 6.82
N PRO A 194 16.74 11.35 7.53
CA PRO A 194 15.62 11.48 8.46
C PRO A 194 15.86 12.61 9.47
N PRO A 195 14.82 13.37 9.82
CA PRO A 195 13.41 13.18 9.45
C PRO A 195 13.00 13.88 8.15
N CYS A 196 13.93 14.49 7.40
CA CYS A 196 13.62 15.43 6.31
C CYS A 196 13.61 14.79 4.92
N ALA A 197 14.28 13.65 4.80
CA ALA A 197 14.03 12.68 3.76
C ALA A 197 14.19 11.27 4.33
N ALA A 198 13.79 10.27 3.55
CA ALA A 198 13.88 8.87 3.92
C ALA A 198 13.19 8.48 5.23
N PHE A 199 12.11 9.18 5.58
CA PHE A 199 11.37 8.95 6.81
C PHE A 199 9.91 8.55 6.50
N VAL A 200 9.43 7.54 7.23
CA VAL A 200 8.02 7.16 7.30
C VAL A 200 7.70 6.87 8.76
N GLU A 201 6.52 7.26 9.20
CA GLU A 201 6.02 6.99 10.54
C GLU A 201 5.74 5.51 10.69
N ILE A 202 6.00 4.99 11.90
CA ILE A 202 5.67 3.61 12.23
C ILE A 202 4.17 3.32 12.22
N MET A 203 3.28 4.32 12.13
CA MET A 203 1.83 4.15 12.18
C MET A 203 1.22 3.55 10.91
N ALA A 204 1.71 3.96 9.73
CA ALA A 204 1.16 3.54 8.44
C ALA A 204 2.23 3.05 7.43
N PRO A 205 3.27 2.32 7.85
CA PRO A 205 4.33 1.89 6.94
C PRO A 205 3.82 0.83 5.96
N VAL A 206 4.42 0.87 4.78
CA VAL A 206 4.29 -0.12 3.73
C VAL A 206 5.70 -0.51 3.30
N PHE A 207 5.97 -1.81 3.33
CA PHE A 207 7.28 -2.35 2.97
C PHE A 207 7.17 -3.15 1.70
N PHE A 208 8.09 -2.92 0.76
CA PHE A 208 8.40 -3.90 -0.26
C PHE A 208 9.02 -5.13 0.41
N ARG A 209 8.70 -6.33 -0.08
CA ARG A 209 9.11 -7.59 0.56
C ARG A 209 10.61 -7.68 0.86
N ASP A 210 11.47 -7.16 -0.01
CA ASP A 210 12.92 -7.25 0.18
C ASP A 210 13.41 -6.33 1.30
N ALA A 211 12.88 -5.10 1.37
CA ALA A 211 13.14 -4.18 2.48
C ALA A 211 12.61 -4.76 3.80
N TRP A 212 11.44 -5.40 3.78
CA TRP A 212 10.88 -6.05 4.97
C TRP A 212 11.80 -7.14 5.54
N ARG A 213 12.51 -7.91 4.70
CA ARG A 213 13.48 -8.92 5.19
C ARG A 213 14.49 -8.27 6.12
N CYS A 214 15.06 -7.14 5.73
CA CYS A 214 16.01 -6.40 6.57
C CYS A 214 15.34 -5.82 7.82
N VAL A 215 14.18 -5.17 7.66
CA VAL A 215 13.47 -4.52 8.79
C VAL A 215 13.08 -5.54 9.86
N LEU A 216 12.66 -6.73 9.47
CA LEU A 216 12.33 -7.81 10.40
C LEU A 216 13.52 -8.18 11.29
N TYR A 217 14.75 -8.25 10.75
CA TYR A 217 15.95 -8.54 11.55
C TYR A 217 16.36 -7.37 12.45
N MET A 218 15.99 -6.14 12.08
CA MET A 218 16.21 -4.95 12.89
C MET A 218 15.30 -4.88 14.12
N ILE A 219 14.08 -5.40 14.01
CA ILE A 219 13.14 -5.44 15.14
C ILE A 219 13.67 -6.42 16.20
N GLN A 220 13.89 -5.90 17.40
CA GLN A 220 14.31 -6.72 18.54
C GLN A 220 13.14 -7.55 19.07
N SER A 221 13.42 -8.75 19.58
CA SER A 221 12.38 -9.71 20.01
C SER A 221 11.64 -9.30 21.29
N ASP A 222 12.28 -8.44 22.08
CA ASP A 222 11.83 -7.82 23.34
C ASP A 222 11.24 -6.42 23.13
N LEU A 223 11.11 -5.97 21.88
CA LEU A 223 10.63 -4.63 21.56
C LEU A 223 9.20 -4.44 22.07
N VAL A 224 9.06 -3.68 23.18
CA VAL A 224 7.77 -3.37 23.79
C VAL A 224 7.00 -2.37 22.92
N HIS A 225 7.68 -1.46 22.21
CA HIS A 225 7.08 -0.50 21.28
C HIS A 225 7.97 -0.18 20.09
N GLY A 226 7.38 0.30 18.99
CA GLY A 226 8.12 0.63 17.76
C GLY A 226 8.90 1.94 17.73
N TRP A 227 8.85 2.75 18.80
CA TRP A 227 9.43 4.10 18.78
C TRP A 227 10.93 4.08 18.47
N GLY A 228 11.37 4.92 17.53
CA GLY A 228 12.75 4.96 17.05
C GLY A 228 13.06 4.01 15.88
N LEU A 229 12.19 3.05 15.57
CA LEU A 229 12.36 2.15 14.42
C LEU A 229 12.32 2.92 13.09
N ASP A 230 11.41 3.89 12.99
CA ASP A 230 11.26 4.86 11.90
C ASP A 230 12.58 5.55 11.50
N PHE A 231 13.40 5.94 12.47
CA PHE A 231 14.73 6.51 12.20
C PHE A 231 15.73 5.49 11.67
N ALA A 232 15.55 4.21 12.00
CA ALA A 232 16.44 3.13 11.63
C ALA A 232 16.08 2.48 10.28
N LEU A 233 14.84 2.62 9.80
CA LEU A 233 14.36 2.03 8.53
C LEU A 233 15.26 2.36 7.33
N ARG A 234 15.87 3.56 7.31
CA ARG A 234 16.83 3.98 6.28
C ARG A 234 18.00 3.03 6.08
N LYS A 235 18.37 2.24 7.10
CA LYS A 235 19.48 1.28 7.03
C LYS A 235 19.17 0.06 6.16
N CYS A 236 17.90 -0.17 5.84
CA CYS A 236 17.46 -1.31 5.04
C CYS A 236 17.36 -1.04 3.55
N VAL A 237 17.70 0.18 3.10
CA VAL A 237 17.49 0.59 1.72
C VAL A 237 18.59 1.56 1.28
N ASP A 238 19.12 1.37 0.07
CA ASP A 238 20.18 2.22 -0.49
C ASP A 238 19.89 2.65 -1.96
N PRO A 239 19.99 3.95 -2.30
CA PRO A 239 20.09 5.10 -1.40
C PRO A 239 18.74 5.43 -0.76
N ALA A 240 18.70 5.48 0.58
CA ALA A 240 17.46 5.61 1.35
C ALA A 240 16.61 6.82 0.94
N HIS A 241 17.21 7.99 0.68
CA HIS A 241 16.49 9.20 0.31
C HIS A 241 15.77 9.14 -1.03
N LYS A 242 16.08 8.16 -1.90
CA LYS A 242 15.37 7.93 -3.18
C LYS A 242 14.31 6.84 -3.09
N LYS A 243 14.49 5.88 -2.20
CA LYS A 243 13.64 4.68 -2.13
C LYS A 243 12.69 4.65 -0.93
N ILE A 244 12.82 5.62 -0.01
CA ILE A 244 11.91 5.82 1.10
C ILE A 244 11.11 7.12 0.90
N GLY A 245 9.78 7.05 0.96
CA GLY A 245 8.95 8.22 0.67
C GLY A 245 7.49 8.17 1.10
N VAL A 246 6.91 9.35 1.17
CA VAL A 246 5.48 9.58 1.47
C VAL A 246 4.75 9.85 0.16
N VAL A 247 3.65 9.13 -0.09
CA VAL A 247 2.82 9.34 -1.27
C VAL A 247 1.72 10.36 -0.94
N ARG A 248 1.80 11.54 -1.58
CA ARG A 248 0.93 12.70 -1.32
C ARG A 248 -0.19 12.84 -2.36
N ASP A 249 -1.15 13.70 -2.04
CA ASP A 249 -2.34 13.92 -2.87
C ASP A 249 -2.18 14.70 -4.14
N ARG A 250 -1.05 15.39 -4.26
CA ARG A 250 -0.88 16.41 -5.30
C ARG A 250 -1.22 15.84 -6.68
N CYS A 251 -0.83 14.58 -6.92
CA CYS A 251 -1.17 13.81 -8.11
C CYS A 251 -2.68 13.71 -8.39
N ARG A 252 -3.53 13.56 -7.36
CA ARG A 252 -4.98 13.35 -7.51
C ARG A 252 -5.71 14.66 -7.83
N LYS A 253 -5.34 15.76 -7.16
CA LYS A 253 -5.98 17.07 -7.36
C LYS A 253 -5.57 17.76 -8.66
N GLU A 254 -4.30 17.70 -9.03
CA GLU A 254 -3.82 18.27 -10.30
C GLU A 254 -4.40 17.50 -11.50
N TRP A 255 -4.50 16.16 -11.40
CA TRP A 255 -5.17 15.35 -12.42
C TRP A 255 -6.66 15.67 -12.56
N THR A 256 -7.42 15.76 -11.46
CA THR A 256 -8.84 16.18 -11.53
C THR A 256 -8.99 17.59 -12.10
N MET A 257 -8.11 18.54 -11.75
CA MET A 257 -8.11 19.88 -12.33
C MET A 257 -7.77 19.86 -13.83
N PHE A 258 -6.81 19.04 -14.26
CA PHE A 258 -6.46 18.87 -15.66
C PHE A 258 -7.61 18.26 -16.46
N GLN A 259 -8.20 17.14 -16.01
CA GLN A 259 -9.38 16.52 -16.63
C GLN A 259 -10.55 17.50 -16.75
N THR A 260 -10.80 18.29 -15.71
CA THR A 260 -11.82 19.34 -15.72
C THR A 260 -11.53 20.40 -16.80
N ARG A 261 -10.27 20.81 -16.95
CA ARG A 261 -9.87 21.78 -17.99
C ARG A 261 -10.01 21.20 -19.39
N VAL A 262 -9.62 19.95 -19.60
CA VAL A 262 -9.76 19.26 -20.90
C VAL A 262 -11.24 19.12 -21.27
N ALA A 263 -12.08 18.63 -20.36
CA ALA A 263 -13.52 18.50 -20.60
C ALA A 263 -14.19 19.86 -20.89
N ASN A 264 -13.78 20.92 -20.20
CA ASN A 264 -14.26 22.27 -20.47
C ASN A 264 -13.79 22.80 -21.84
N ALA A 265 -12.55 22.50 -22.24
CA ALA A 265 -12.01 22.89 -23.53
C ALA A 265 -12.70 22.15 -24.70
N GLU A 266 -12.93 20.85 -24.57
CA GLU A 266 -13.71 20.06 -25.54
C GLU A 266 -15.13 20.62 -25.69
N LYS A 267 -15.81 20.89 -24.58
CA LYS A 267 -17.15 21.49 -24.59
C LYS A 267 -17.17 22.85 -25.30
N ALA A 268 -16.15 23.67 -25.10
CA ALA A 268 -16.02 24.97 -25.77
C ALA A 268 -15.75 24.82 -27.28
N TYR A 269 -14.93 23.84 -27.67
CA TYR A 269 -14.64 23.53 -29.06
C TYR A 269 -15.89 23.03 -29.82
N PHE A 270 -16.62 22.04 -29.30
CA PHE A 270 -17.84 21.57 -29.95
C PHE A 270 -18.88 22.68 -30.12
N LYS A 271 -19.01 23.55 -29.11
CA LYS A 271 -19.87 24.73 -29.19
C LYS A 271 -19.44 25.72 -30.28
N SER A 272 -18.15 25.89 -30.54
CA SER A 272 -17.66 26.85 -31.55
C SER A 272 -17.87 26.37 -32.99
N ILE A 273 -17.92 25.05 -33.20
CA ILE A 273 -18.23 24.44 -34.51
C ILE A 273 -19.73 24.12 -34.69
N GLY A 274 -20.59 24.56 -33.77
CA GLY A 274 -22.04 24.43 -33.86
C GLY A 274 -22.59 23.04 -33.52
N VAL A 275 -21.80 22.19 -32.86
CA VAL A 275 -22.21 20.84 -32.43
C VAL A 275 -22.65 20.88 -30.97
N ASP A 276 -23.86 20.42 -30.66
CA ASP A 276 -24.31 20.29 -29.27
C ASP A 276 -23.71 19.03 -28.63
N PRO A 277 -22.83 19.16 -27.61
CA PRO A 277 -22.19 18.02 -26.98
C PRO A 277 -23.16 17.09 -26.24
N SER A 278 -24.41 17.49 -26.00
CA SER A 278 -25.45 16.61 -25.42
C SER A 278 -26.00 15.56 -26.39
N ASN A 279 -25.75 15.69 -27.71
CA ASN A 279 -26.17 14.74 -28.74
C ASN A 279 -25.11 13.67 -29.07
N LEU A 280 -23.96 13.70 -28.40
CA LEU A 280 -22.92 12.67 -28.53
C LEU A 280 -23.19 11.57 -27.50
N THR A 281 -23.89 10.52 -27.89
CA THR A 281 -23.98 9.30 -27.07
C THR A 281 -22.63 8.59 -27.06
N SER A 282 -22.11 8.35 -25.86
CA SER A 282 -20.89 7.58 -25.61
C SER A 282 -21.02 6.16 -26.16
N HIS A 283 -20.17 5.80 -27.10
CA HIS A 283 -19.90 4.40 -27.47
C HIS A 283 -18.79 3.83 -26.58
#